data_AF-A0A5R9K7P4-F1
#
_entry.id   AF-A0A5R9K7P4-F1
#
_cell.length_a   1.000
_cell.length_b   1.000
_cell.length_c   1.000
_cell.angle_alpha   90.00
_cell.angle_beta   90.00
_cell.angle_gamma   90.00
#
_symmetry.space_group_name_H-M   'P 1'
#
loop_
_entity.id
_entity.type
_entity.pdbx_description
1 polymer ?
#
loop_
_entity_poly.entity_id
_entity_poly.type
_entity_poly.pdbx_seq_one_letter_code
_entity_poly.pdbx_strand_id
1 'polypeptide(L)'
;MFVEAIEKVDQFTRPVHFILRYYTGSDIVPGTATLFFVNEDGFAVTCRHVARQILYSSSIYENYQKFKGELRRFEKDPGFETQRLFLESKYKINSENPIRILFNFIKCASYKGLTIHLHPTQDLAIIQFRDFNSRQYQGYAKFLKDSRQVKQGRYLCRLGYPFPEFTNYKYNKNTGDIEWTKEGRVNTPSFPIDGIITRHIGESNAVTGIEMSTPGLRGQSGGPLFDRKGTIYGMQSSTRHLHLGFDQVNREVITDGHRKKVSNYPFLNVGQCVHVDVIKQFLREKNITFFEADETE
;
A
#
# COMPACT_ATOMS: atom_id res chain seq x y z
N MET A 1 19.22 -16.63 -5.43
CA MET A 1 18.24 -17.52 -4.77
C MET A 1 16.80 -17.26 -5.21
N PHE A 2 16.35 -16.00 -5.29
CA PHE A 2 14.98 -15.64 -5.70
C PHE A 2 14.85 -15.09 -7.13
N VAL A 3 15.90 -15.14 -7.97
CA VAL A 3 15.91 -14.48 -9.29
C VAL A 3 14.71 -14.91 -10.15
N GLU A 4 14.56 -16.21 -10.39
CA GLU A 4 13.44 -16.78 -11.16
C GLU A 4 12.08 -16.53 -10.48
N ALA A 5 12.03 -16.59 -9.15
CA ALA A 5 10.81 -16.31 -8.40
C ALA A 5 10.36 -14.85 -8.56
N ILE A 6 11.30 -13.91 -8.52
CA ILE A 6 11.02 -12.48 -8.71
C ILE A 6 10.53 -12.24 -10.14
N GLU A 7 11.19 -12.82 -11.14
CA GLU A 7 10.76 -12.71 -12.55
C GLU A 7 9.32 -13.24 -12.73
N LYS A 8 8.99 -14.38 -12.10
CA LYS A 8 7.65 -14.96 -12.15
C LYS A 8 6.61 -14.13 -11.39
N VAL A 9 6.95 -13.64 -10.19
CA VAL A 9 6.03 -12.87 -9.34
C VAL A 9 5.79 -11.47 -9.90
N ASP A 10 6.81 -10.85 -10.50
CA ASP A 10 6.70 -9.54 -11.16
C ASP A 10 5.75 -9.57 -12.37
N GLN A 11 5.48 -10.73 -12.97
CA GLN A 11 4.53 -10.83 -14.08
C GLN A 11 3.10 -10.42 -13.68
N PHE A 12 2.68 -10.73 -12.44
CA PHE A 12 1.33 -10.47 -11.94
C PHE A 12 1.26 -9.48 -10.77
N THR A 13 2.40 -8.96 -10.32
CA THR A 13 2.47 -7.91 -9.28
C THR A 13 2.53 -6.55 -9.94
N ARG A 14 1.73 -5.57 -9.50
CA ARG A 14 1.64 -4.26 -10.15
C ARG A 14 1.64 -3.10 -9.15
N PRO A 15 2.28 -1.97 -9.50
CA PRO A 15 2.20 -0.77 -8.70
C PRO A 15 0.84 -0.09 -8.82
N VAL A 16 0.37 0.45 -7.70
CA VAL A 16 -0.70 1.44 -7.64
C VAL A 16 -0.05 2.78 -7.31
N HIS A 17 -0.02 3.68 -8.29
CA HIS A 17 0.46 5.04 -8.08
C HIS A 17 -0.68 5.90 -7.57
N PHE A 18 -0.38 6.80 -6.64
CA PHE A 18 -1.31 7.83 -6.24
C PHE A 18 -0.61 9.14 -5.96
N ILE A 19 -1.33 10.23 -6.17
CA ILE A 19 -0.88 11.58 -5.84
C ILE A 19 -1.92 12.25 -4.96
N LEU A 20 -1.42 12.93 -3.94
CA LEU A 20 -2.21 13.62 -2.93
C LEU A 20 -2.03 15.12 -3.10
N ARG A 21 -3.12 15.85 -2.91
CA ARG A 21 -3.10 17.30 -2.70
C ARG A 21 -3.70 17.61 -1.35
N TYR A 22 -2.99 18.41 -0.56
CA TYR A 22 -3.46 18.95 0.71
C TYR A 22 -4.09 20.32 0.51
N TYR A 23 -4.89 20.72 1.49
CA TYR A 23 -5.63 21.97 1.41
C TYR A 23 -4.71 23.20 1.30
N THR A 24 -3.62 23.21 2.06
CA THR A 24 -2.62 24.28 2.04
C THR A 24 -1.52 23.96 1.03
N GLY A 25 -1.33 24.85 0.06
CA GLY A 25 -0.21 24.79 -0.89
C GLY A 25 -0.55 24.17 -2.25
N SER A 26 0.48 24.15 -3.10
CA SER A 26 0.47 23.54 -4.44
C SER A 26 1.29 22.25 -4.51
N ASP A 27 1.87 21.85 -3.39
CA ASP A 27 2.72 20.67 -3.32
C ASP A 27 1.90 19.40 -3.53
N ILE A 28 2.50 18.48 -4.28
CA ILE A 28 1.92 17.19 -4.61
C ILE A 28 2.74 16.13 -3.90
N VAL A 29 2.09 15.32 -3.10
CA VAL A 29 2.75 14.21 -2.40
C VAL A 29 2.49 12.93 -3.20
N PRO A 30 3.51 12.38 -3.89
CA PRO A 30 3.38 11.11 -4.57
C PRO A 30 3.46 9.96 -3.58
N GLY A 31 2.77 8.86 -3.90
CA GLY A 31 2.82 7.64 -3.15
C GLY A 31 2.61 6.42 -4.03
N THR A 32 3.05 5.28 -3.51
CA THR A 32 2.87 3.97 -4.13
C THR A 32 2.22 3.02 -3.16
N ALA A 33 1.51 2.04 -3.73
CA ALA A 33 1.10 0.81 -3.08
C ALA A 33 1.28 -0.35 -4.07
N THR A 34 1.05 -1.57 -3.62
CA THR A 34 1.19 -2.77 -4.45
C THR A 34 -0.12 -3.54 -4.47
N LEU A 35 -0.41 -4.19 -5.59
CA LEU A 35 -1.42 -5.25 -5.70
C LEU A 35 -0.83 -6.41 -6.51
N PHE A 36 -1.46 -7.58 -6.43
CA PHE A 36 -1.10 -8.68 -7.30
C PHE A 36 -2.32 -9.48 -7.76
N PHE A 37 -2.30 -9.93 -9.01
CA PHE A 37 -3.42 -10.60 -9.66
C PHE A 37 -3.50 -12.08 -9.28
N VAL A 38 -4.73 -12.56 -9.08
CA VAL A 38 -5.01 -13.94 -8.64
C VAL A 38 -5.62 -14.82 -9.74
N ASN A 39 -6.11 -14.21 -10.83
CA ASN A 39 -6.68 -14.92 -11.98
C ASN A 39 -6.73 -14.04 -13.25
N GLU A 40 -7.29 -14.59 -14.31
CA GLU A 40 -7.51 -13.99 -15.62
C GLU A 40 -8.67 -13.00 -15.70
N ASP A 41 -9.61 -13.03 -14.75
CA ASP A 41 -10.82 -12.20 -14.75
C ASP A 41 -10.60 -10.81 -14.13
N GLY A 42 -9.34 -10.39 -14.01
CA GLY A 42 -8.96 -9.08 -13.47
C GLY A 42 -9.12 -8.96 -11.96
N PHE A 43 -9.16 -10.07 -11.21
CA PHE A 43 -9.12 -9.99 -9.74
C PHE A 43 -7.70 -9.85 -9.23
N ALA A 44 -7.50 -8.88 -8.35
CA ALA A 44 -6.26 -8.65 -7.63
C ALA A 44 -6.51 -8.50 -6.13
N VAL A 45 -5.51 -8.84 -5.33
CA VAL A 45 -5.50 -8.61 -3.89
C VAL A 45 -4.54 -7.48 -3.52
N THR A 46 -4.89 -6.75 -2.48
CA THR A 46 -4.09 -5.67 -1.87
C THR A 46 -4.50 -5.48 -0.42
N CYS A 47 -3.88 -4.53 0.29
CA CYS A 47 -4.28 -4.20 1.65
C CYS A 47 -5.64 -3.50 1.71
N ARG A 48 -6.40 -3.75 2.79
CA ARG A 48 -7.68 -3.07 3.05
C ARG A 48 -7.50 -1.56 3.10
N HIS A 49 -6.44 -1.06 3.74
CA HIS A 49 -6.21 0.37 3.84
C HIS A 49 -5.94 1.04 2.48
N VAL A 50 -5.28 0.34 1.54
CA VAL A 50 -5.07 0.82 0.15
C VAL A 50 -6.39 0.87 -0.59
N ALA A 51 -7.14 -0.23 -0.61
CA ALA A 51 -8.43 -0.31 -1.28
C ALA A 51 -9.46 0.69 -0.72
N ARG A 52 -9.40 0.97 0.59
CA ARG A 52 -10.24 1.96 1.25
C ARG A 52 -9.96 3.38 0.77
N GLN A 53 -8.70 3.74 0.54
CA GLN A 53 -8.36 5.06 -0.04
C GLN A 53 -8.87 5.19 -1.48
N ILE A 54 -8.78 4.12 -2.28
CA ILE A 54 -9.33 4.09 -3.64
C ILE A 54 -10.84 4.36 -3.59
N LEU A 55 -11.57 3.65 -2.73
CA LEU A 55 -13.02 3.76 -2.60
C LEU A 55 -13.50 5.16 -2.22
N TYR A 56 -12.82 5.82 -1.27
CA TYR A 56 -13.24 7.13 -0.75
C TYR A 56 -12.65 8.34 -1.49
N SER A 57 -11.78 8.13 -2.48
CA SER A 57 -11.11 9.20 -3.22
C SER A 57 -12.08 10.22 -3.86
N SER A 58 -13.19 9.74 -4.43
CA SER A 58 -14.24 10.60 -5.00
C SER A 58 -14.96 11.40 -3.92
N SER A 59 -15.37 10.75 -2.82
CA SER A 59 -16.08 11.42 -1.73
C SER A 59 -15.23 12.49 -1.04
N ILE A 60 -13.92 12.29 -0.91
CA ILE A 60 -12.97 13.30 -0.41
C ILE A 60 -13.02 14.55 -1.29
N TYR A 61 -12.93 14.37 -2.61
CA TYR A 61 -12.95 15.49 -3.54
C TYR A 61 -14.32 16.18 -3.60
N GLU A 62 -15.41 15.41 -3.61
CA GLU A 62 -16.77 15.96 -3.56
C GLU A 62 -17.00 16.81 -2.30
N ASN A 63 -16.50 16.35 -1.15
CA ASN A 63 -16.55 17.11 0.10
C ASN A 63 -15.79 18.44 -0.04
N TYR A 64 -14.58 18.42 -0.63
CA TYR A 64 -13.81 19.63 -0.90
C TYR A 64 -14.50 20.56 -1.91
N GLN A 65 -15.16 20.04 -2.96
CA GLN A 65 -15.90 20.86 -3.91
C GLN A 65 -17.11 21.54 -3.27
N LYS A 66 -17.82 20.86 -2.37
CA LYS A 66 -18.92 21.45 -1.58
C LYS A 66 -18.40 22.58 -0.68
N PHE A 67 -17.32 22.33 0.05
CA PHE A 67 -16.62 23.35 0.84
C PHE A 67 -16.26 24.58 -0.02
N LYS A 68 -15.58 24.37 -1.14
CA LYS A 68 -15.15 25.44 -2.06
C LYS A 68 -16.33 26.21 -2.64
N GLY A 69 -17.41 25.51 -2.98
CA GLY A 69 -18.65 26.11 -3.50
C GLY A 69 -19.36 26.98 -2.48
N GLU A 70 -19.38 26.58 -1.21
CA GLU A 70 -19.92 27.42 -0.12
C GLU A 70 -19.02 28.62 0.18
N LEU A 71 -17.70 28.41 0.27
CA LEU A 71 -16.74 29.46 0.60
C LEU A 71 -16.78 30.63 -0.41
N ARG A 72 -16.98 30.33 -1.70
CA ARG A 72 -17.13 31.35 -2.77
C ARG A 72 -18.20 32.39 -2.51
N ARG A 73 -19.24 32.05 -1.74
CA ARG A 73 -20.34 32.98 -1.41
C ARG A 73 -19.90 34.13 -0.53
N PHE A 74 -18.79 33.96 0.18
CA PHE A 74 -18.26 34.92 1.16
C PHE A 74 -17.00 35.65 0.68
N GLU A 75 -16.53 35.44 -0.56
CA GLU A 75 -15.26 36.01 -1.06
C GLU A 75 -15.16 37.54 -0.97
N LYS A 76 -16.29 38.24 -0.94
CA LYS A 76 -16.36 39.70 -0.81
C LYS A 76 -16.86 40.17 0.56
N ASP A 77 -17.09 39.23 1.49
CA ASP A 77 -17.59 39.49 2.83
C ASP A 77 -16.43 39.99 3.73
N PRO A 78 -16.58 41.12 4.45
CA PRO A 78 -15.60 41.56 5.45
C PRO A 78 -15.26 40.49 6.52
N GLY A 79 -16.20 39.57 6.78
CA GLY A 79 -16.05 38.43 7.69
C GLY A 79 -15.54 37.14 7.03
N PHE A 80 -14.95 37.21 5.83
CA PHE A 80 -14.49 36.05 5.06
C PHE A 80 -13.66 35.06 5.89
N GLU A 81 -12.69 35.54 6.68
CA GLU A 81 -11.81 34.67 7.48
C GLU A 81 -12.59 33.88 8.54
N THR A 82 -13.56 34.52 9.21
CA THR A 82 -14.43 33.85 10.18
C THR A 82 -15.29 32.78 9.49
N GLN A 83 -15.83 33.09 8.31
CA GLN A 83 -16.61 32.12 7.53
C GLN A 83 -15.73 30.97 7.02
N ARG A 84 -14.50 31.25 6.60
CA ARG A 84 -13.52 30.25 6.19
C ARG A 84 -13.25 29.25 7.30
N LEU A 85 -12.92 29.71 8.51
CA LEU A 85 -12.65 28.85 9.67
C LEU A 85 -13.87 28.02 10.06
N PHE A 86 -15.07 28.60 10.02
CA PHE A 86 -16.30 27.88 10.28
C PHE A 86 -16.53 26.76 9.25
N LEU A 87 -16.36 27.06 7.96
CA LEU A 87 -16.53 26.08 6.89
C LEU A 87 -15.45 24.99 6.92
N GLU A 88 -14.20 25.34 7.24
CA GLU A 88 -13.12 24.36 7.44
C GLU A 88 -13.48 23.36 8.53
N SER A 89 -14.02 23.83 9.66
CA SER A 89 -14.52 22.97 10.73
C SER A 89 -15.73 22.12 10.30
N LYS A 90 -16.73 22.73 9.66
CA LYS A 90 -17.95 22.05 9.16
C LYS A 90 -17.61 20.91 8.20
N TYR A 91 -16.67 21.14 7.28
CA TYR A 91 -16.28 20.19 6.25
C TYR A 91 -15.07 19.32 6.63
N LYS A 92 -14.51 19.51 7.84
CA LYS A 92 -13.31 18.84 8.34
C LYS A 92 -12.11 18.99 7.39
N ILE A 93 -11.95 20.17 6.81
CA ILE A 93 -10.83 20.52 5.94
C ILE A 93 -9.71 21.11 6.81
N ASN A 94 -8.53 20.50 6.73
CA ASN A 94 -7.34 20.96 7.46
C ASN A 94 -6.06 20.62 6.67
N SER A 95 -4.90 20.98 7.21
CA SER A 95 -3.60 20.69 6.59
C SER A 95 -3.16 19.23 6.70
N GLU A 96 -3.80 18.43 7.57
CA GLU A 96 -3.41 17.05 7.85
C GLU A 96 -4.06 16.03 6.91
N ASN A 97 -5.21 16.38 6.31
CA ASN A 97 -5.97 15.48 5.45
C ASN A 97 -5.92 15.92 3.98
N PRO A 98 -5.79 14.98 3.04
CA PRO A 98 -5.82 15.31 1.62
C PRO A 98 -7.22 15.76 1.20
N ILE A 99 -7.29 16.75 0.32
CA ILE A 99 -8.51 17.22 -0.35
C ILE A 99 -8.71 16.59 -1.73
N ARG A 100 -7.63 15.98 -2.27
CA ARG A 100 -7.65 15.24 -3.53
C ARG A 100 -6.72 14.05 -3.43
N ILE A 101 -7.20 12.93 -3.97
CA ILE A 101 -6.38 11.75 -4.24
C ILE A 101 -6.70 11.32 -5.67
N LEU A 102 -5.66 11.17 -6.50
CA LEU A 102 -5.79 10.54 -7.82
C LEU A 102 -5.00 9.24 -7.82
N PHE A 103 -5.62 8.18 -8.32
CA PHE A 103 -5.00 6.87 -8.49
C PHE A 103 -4.66 6.61 -9.95
N ASN A 104 -3.60 5.84 -10.18
CA ASN A 104 -3.20 5.32 -11.48
C ASN A 104 -2.69 3.88 -11.32
N PHE A 105 -3.32 2.94 -12.02
CA PHE A 105 -3.02 1.51 -11.94
C PHE A 105 -2.07 1.12 -13.08
N ILE A 106 -0.80 0.96 -12.75
CA ILE A 106 0.25 0.80 -13.75
C ILE A 106 0.24 -0.62 -14.28
N LYS A 107 0.07 -0.78 -15.61
CA LYS A 107 0.12 -2.08 -16.30
C LYS A 107 -0.83 -3.14 -15.72
N CYS A 108 -1.99 -2.72 -15.22
CA CYS A 108 -3.04 -3.61 -14.73
C CYS A 108 -3.94 -4.08 -15.88
N ALA A 109 -4.90 -3.27 -16.28
CA ALA A 109 -5.81 -3.53 -17.38
C ALA A 109 -6.40 -2.20 -17.88
N SER A 110 -6.92 -2.17 -19.10
CA SER A 110 -7.71 -1.04 -19.60
C SER A 110 -9.16 -1.17 -19.14
N TYR A 111 -9.46 -0.83 -17.90
CA TYR A 111 -10.76 -1.08 -17.25
C TYR A 111 -11.73 0.11 -17.38
N LYS A 112 -13.04 -0.15 -17.26
CA LYS A 112 -14.08 0.90 -17.16
C LYS A 112 -14.65 1.07 -15.75
N GLY A 113 -14.50 0.04 -14.90
CA GLY A 113 -15.00 0.07 -13.53
C GLY A 113 -14.15 -0.77 -12.60
N LEU A 114 -14.28 -0.47 -11.30
CA LEU A 114 -13.70 -1.27 -10.22
C LEU A 114 -14.82 -1.80 -9.33
N THR A 115 -14.69 -3.05 -8.88
CA THR A 115 -15.44 -3.57 -7.73
C THR A 115 -14.45 -3.82 -6.61
N ILE A 116 -14.78 -3.39 -5.39
CA ILE A 116 -13.88 -3.51 -4.24
C ILE A 116 -14.60 -4.28 -3.13
N HIS A 117 -13.95 -5.35 -2.65
CA HIS A 117 -14.38 -6.09 -1.46
C HIS A 117 -13.36 -5.90 -0.34
N LEU A 118 -13.77 -5.27 0.75
CA LEU A 118 -12.94 -5.09 1.93
C LEU A 118 -13.15 -6.25 2.90
N HIS A 119 -12.09 -6.95 3.29
CA HIS A 119 -12.17 -8.00 4.30
C HIS A 119 -12.55 -7.38 5.65
N PRO A 120 -13.53 -7.89 6.41
CA PRO A 120 -14.12 -7.19 7.56
C PRO A 120 -13.12 -6.80 8.66
N THR A 121 -12.17 -7.68 8.99
CA THR A 121 -11.26 -7.52 10.14
C THR A 121 -9.78 -7.42 9.75
N GLN A 122 -9.32 -8.31 8.87
CA GLN A 122 -7.93 -8.32 8.38
C GLN A 122 -7.66 -7.20 7.36
N ASP A 123 -6.40 -6.73 7.30
CA ASP A 123 -5.95 -5.71 6.34
C ASP A 123 -5.78 -6.28 4.93
N LEU A 124 -6.86 -6.82 4.39
CA LEU A 124 -6.97 -7.47 3.09
C LEU A 124 -8.15 -6.90 2.31
N ALA A 125 -7.97 -6.75 1.00
CA ALA A 125 -9.04 -6.41 0.08
C ALA A 125 -8.83 -7.09 -1.28
N ILE A 126 -9.94 -7.21 -2.00
CA ILE A 126 -9.97 -7.68 -3.38
C ILE A 126 -10.46 -6.52 -4.25
N ILE A 127 -9.78 -6.30 -5.37
CA ILE A 127 -10.16 -5.35 -6.42
C ILE A 127 -10.40 -6.15 -7.70
N GLN A 128 -11.58 -6.00 -8.29
CA GLN A 128 -11.87 -6.51 -9.62
C GLN A 128 -11.81 -5.35 -10.63
N PHE A 129 -10.95 -5.49 -11.62
CA PHE A 129 -10.94 -4.64 -12.80
C PHE A 129 -12.03 -5.15 -13.77
N ARG A 130 -13.04 -4.33 -14.06
CA ARG A 130 -14.19 -4.72 -14.90
C ARG A 130 -14.13 -4.09 -16.29
N ASP A 131 -14.78 -4.77 -17.23
CA ASP A 131 -15.01 -4.32 -18.60
C ASP A 131 -13.72 -3.91 -19.32
N PHE A 132 -12.64 -4.69 -19.13
CA PHE A 132 -11.37 -4.45 -19.81
C PHE A 132 -11.26 -5.22 -21.12
N ASN A 133 -10.69 -4.58 -22.14
CA ASN A 133 -10.47 -5.20 -23.46
C ASN A 133 -9.22 -6.08 -23.48
N SER A 134 -8.23 -5.75 -22.64
CA SER A 134 -6.94 -6.43 -22.60
C SER A 134 -6.30 -6.34 -21.22
N ARG A 135 -5.71 -7.45 -20.77
CA ARG A 135 -4.84 -7.50 -19.59
C ARG A 135 -3.46 -6.96 -19.94
N GLN A 136 -2.84 -6.27 -18.98
CA GLN A 136 -1.44 -5.83 -19.07
C GLN A 136 -0.55 -6.55 -18.03
N TYR A 137 -1.17 -7.31 -17.13
CA TYR A 137 -0.48 -8.31 -16.31
C TYR A 137 -0.34 -9.64 -17.04
N GLN A 138 0.67 -10.41 -16.64
CA GLN A 138 0.98 -11.73 -17.18
C GLN A 138 0.90 -12.74 -16.02
N GLY A 139 0.33 -13.91 -16.26
CA GLY A 139 0.17 -14.91 -15.19
C GLY A 139 -0.72 -14.45 -14.03
N TYR A 140 -0.61 -15.17 -12.91
CA TYR A 140 -1.38 -14.96 -11.69
C TYR A 140 -0.74 -15.71 -10.52
N ALA A 141 -1.07 -15.27 -9.30
CA ALA A 141 -0.59 -15.89 -8.08
C ALA A 141 -1.00 -17.36 -7.96
N LYS A 142 -0.05 -18.18 -7.51
CA LYS A 142 -0.31 -19.53 -7.00
C LYS A 142 -0.05 -19.55 -5.50
N PHE A 143 -1.07 -19.85 -4.72
CA PHE A 143 -1.01 -19.84 -3.27
C PHE A 143 -0.49 -21.17 -2.72
N LEU A 144 0.25 -21.12 -1.63
CA LEU A 144 0.65 -22.33 -0.92
C LEU A 144 -0.59 -23.14 -0.52
N LYS A 145 -0.64 -24.40 -0.93
CA LYS A 145 -1.75 -25.30 -0.62
C LYS A 145 -1.78 -25.70 0.85
N ASP A 146 -0.67 -26.26 1.34
CA ASP A 146 -0.52 -26.73 2.72
C ASP A 146 0.12 -25.68 3.62
N SER A 147 -0.69 -24.96 4.40
CA SER A 147 -0.22 -23.89 5.29
C SER A 147 0.56 -24.40 6.51
N ARG A 148 0.58 -25.71 6.79
CA ARG A 148 1.49 -26.28 7.81
C ARG A 148 2.97 -26.06 7.47
N GLN A 149 3.26 -25.69 6.22
CA GLN A 149 4.59 -25.34 5.75
C GLN A 149 4.98 -23.88 6.05
N VAL A 150 4.06 -23.04 6.52
CA VAL A 150 4.37 -21.71 7.04
C VAL A 150 4.99 -21.91 8.43
N LYS A 151 6.30 -22.04 8.51
CA LYS A 151 7.03 -22.31 9.77
C LYS A 151 8.03 -21.21 10.09
N GLN A 152 8.23 -20.94 11.38
CA GLN A 152 9.30 -20.07 11.84
C GLN A 152 10.67 -20.52 11.28
N GLY A 153 11.52 -19.55 10.91
CA GLY A 153 12.81 -19.78 10.27
C GLY A 153 12.74 -19.98 8.76
N ARG A 154 11.54 -20.13 8.17
CA ARG A 154 11.39 -20.21 6.72
C ARG A 154 11.79 -18.89 6.07
N TYR A 155 12.66 -18.98 5.08
CA TYR A 155 13.19 -17.85 4.34
C TYR A 155 12.33 -17.55 3.11
N LEU A 156 11.81 -16.33 3.04
CA LEU A 156 10.84 -15.87 2.04
C LEU A 156 11.24 -14.48 1.51
N CYS A 157 10.64 -14.09 0.40
CA CYS A 157 10.83 -12.78 -0.24
C CYS A 157 9.49 -12.05 -0.38
N ARG A 158 9.52 -10.72 -0.33
CA ARG A 158 8.38 -9.86 -0.68
C ARG A 158 8.74 -9.01 -1.88
N LEU A 159 7.74 -8.72 -2.72
CA LEU A 159 7.89 -7.84 -3.88
C LEU A 159 6.86 -6.71 -3.84
N GLY A 160 7.28 -5.52 -4.24
CA GLY A 160 6.43 -4.35 -4.35
C GLY A 160 7.24 -3.13 -4.74
N TYR A 161 6.65 -1.94 -4.61
CA TYR A 161 7.16 -0.73 -5.27
C TYR A 161 7.35 0.43 -4.29
N PRO A 162 8.29 0.32 -3.33
CA PRO A 162 8.65 1.42 -2.45
C PRO A 162 9.36 2.53 -3.23
N PHE A 163 9.43 3.71 -2.61
CA PHE A 163 10.08 4.90 -3.18
C PHE A 163 9.39 5.38 -4.47
N PRO A 164 8.36 6.25 -4.36
CA PRO A 164 7.67 6.78 -5.53
C PRO A 164 8.62 7.68 -6.35
N GLU A 165 9.23 7.11 -7.39
CA GLU A 165 10.15 7.83 -8.28
C GLU A 165 9.47 8.37 -9.55
N PHE A 166 8.18 8.07 -9.74
CA PHE A 166 7.42 8.58 -10.87
C PHE A 166 7.25 10.10 -10.77
N THR A 167 7.23 10.78 -11.91
CA THR A 167 7.16 12.26 -12.00
C THR A 167 6.11 12.74 -12.99
N ASN A 168 5.25 11.85 -13.49
CA ASN A 168 4.26 12.15 -14.51
C ASN A 168 2.97 12.76 -13.95
N TYR A 169 3.11 13.81 -13.15
CA TYR A 169 2.01 14.55 -12.55
C TYR A 169 2.37 16.03 -12.42
N LYS A 170 1.36 16.90 -12.34
CA LYS A 170 1.56 18.33 -12.09
C LYS A 170 0.38 18.98 -11.40
N TYR A 171 0.62 20.16 -10.85
CA TYR A 171 -0.43 21.06 -10.41
C TYR A 171 -0.86 21.93 -11.58
N ASN A 172 -2.11 21.81 -11.97
CA ASN A 172 -2.71 22.62 -13.02
C ASN A 172 -3.21 23.93 -12.42
N LYS A 173 -2.48 25.02 -12.65
CA LYS A 173 -2.82 26.35 -12.13
C LYS A 173 -4.15 26.89 -12.68
N ASN A 174 -4.56 26.48 -13.88
CA ASN A 174 -5.79 26.96 -14.51
C ASN A 174 -7.04 26.37 -13.83
N THR A 175 -6.99 25.09 -13.47
CA THR A 175 -8.09 24.41 -12.76
C THR A 175 -7.95 24.51 -11.24
N GLY A 176 -6.74 24.79 -10.75
CA GLY A 176 -6.39 24.77 -9.34
C GLY A 176 -6.48 23.37 -8.75
N ASP A 177 -6.08 22.36 -9.51
CA ASP A 177 -6.14 20.94 -9.13
C ASP A 177 -4.92 20.16 -9.63
N ILE A 178 -4.74 18.94 -9.13
CA ILE A 178 -3.68 18.02 -9.58
C ILE A 178 -4.15 17.16 -10.76
N GLU A 179 -3.24 16.80 -11.65
CA GLU A 179 -3.51 15.92 -12.78
C GLU A 179 -2.31 15.03 -13.13
N TRP A 180 -2.60 13.88 -13.74
CA TRP A 180 -1.59 13.04 -14.39
C TRP A 180 -1.18 13.65 -15.72
N THR A 181 0.08 13.46 -16.10
CA THR A 181 0.64 13.89 -17.39
C THR A 181 1.19 12.69 -18.17
N LYS A 182 1.48 12.91 -19.46
CA LYS A 182 2.16 11.94 -20.32
C LYS A 182 3.69 12.10 -20.30
N GLU A 183 4.18 13.17 -19.67
CA GLU A 183 5.59 13.52 -19.59
C GLU A 183 6.19 13.04 -18.28
N GLY A 184 7.49 12.77 -18.23
CA GLY A 184 8.17 12.33 -17.02
C GLY A 184 8.20 10.80 -16.84
N ARG A 185 8.67 10.37 -15.66
CA ARG A 185 8.84 8.95 -15.34
C ARG A 185 7.50 8.34 -14.94
N VAL A 186 7.10 7.25 -15.59
CA VAL A 186 5.87 6.51 -15.26
C VAL A 186 6.16 5.24 -14.49
N ASN A 187 7.30 4.59 -14.74
CA ASN A 187 7.64 3.31 -14.12
C ASN A 187 8.28 3.53 -12.75
N THR A 188 7.92 2.69 -11.79
CA THR A 188 8.60 2.56 -10.50
C THR A 188 9.27 1.19 -10.47
N PRO A 189 10.56 1.10 -10.09
CA PRO A 189 11.25 -0.18 -10.03
C PRO A 189 10.61 -1.10 -8.98
N SER A 190 10.53 -2.39 -9.27
CA SER A 190 10.18 -3.38 -8.26
C SER A 190 11.35 -3.53 -7.28
N PHE A 191 11.03 -3.75 -6.02
CA PHE A 191 12.01 -3.85 -4.94
C PHE A 191 11.77 -5.14 -4.15
N PRO A 192 12.59 -6.19 -4.35
CA PRO A 192 12.51 -7.39 -3.55
C PRO A 192 13.10 -7.16 -2.15
N ILE A 193 12.48 -7.72 -1.11
CA ILE A 193 13.03 -7.75 0.24
C ILE A 193 12.81 -9.10 0.90
N ASP A 194 13.90 -9.78 1.23
CA ASP A 194 13.90 -11.10 1.86
C ASP A 194 13.89 -11.03 3.39
N GLY A 195 13.57 -12.15 4.02
CA GLY A 195 13.68 -12.34 5.47
C GLY A 195 13.19 -13.72 5.88
N ILE A 196 13.41 -14.08 7.14
CA ILE A 196 12.81 -15.27 7.75
C ILE A 196 11.52 -14.94 8.49
N ILE A 197 10.62 -15.92 8.57
CA ILE A 197 9.47 -15.90 9.49
C ILE A 197 9.99 -15.92 10.93
N THR A 198 9.63 -14.92 11.73
CA THR A 198 9.99 -14.83 13.16
C THR A 198 8.93 -15.44 14.05
N ARG A 199 7.64 -15.24 13.75
CA ARG A 199 6.51 -15.81 14.48
C ARG A 199 5.21 -15.70 13.70
N HIS A 200 4.22 -16.45 14.15
CA HIS A 200 2.83 -16.30 13.73
C HIS A 200 2.15 -15.16 14.51
N ILE A 201 1.20 -14.50 13.85
CA ILE A 201 0.34 -13.47 14.44
C ILE A 201 -1.08 -14.04 14.43
N GLY A 202 -1.81 -13.90 15.53
CA GLY A 202 -3.15 -14.46 15.67
C GLY A 202 -3.77 -14.23 17.04
N GLU A 203 -5.08 -14.46 17.12
CA GLU A 203 -5.86 -14.45 18.36
C GLU A 203 -6.63 -15.78 18.48
N SER A 204 -6.85 -16.26 19.70
CA SER A 204 -7.75 -17.39 20.00
C SER A 204 -7.57 -18.62 19.08
N ASN A 205 -6.33 -19.08 18.94
CA ASN A 205 -5.89 -20.23 18.12
C ASN A 205 -5.98 -20.07 16.59
N ALA A 206 -6.39 -18.92 16.06
CA ALA A 206 -6.40 -18.65 14.62
C ALA A 206 -5.17 -17.86 14.18
N VAL A 207 -4.35 -18.44 13.30
CA VAL A 207 -3.22 -17.73 12.67
C VAL A 207 -3.74 -16.82 11.56
N THR A 208 -3.63 -15.51 11.77
CA THR A 208 -4.11 -14.49 10.82
C THR A 208 -2.96 -13.80 10.08
N GLY A 209 -1.74 -13.89 10.60
CA GLY A 209 -0.59 -13.24 9.99
C GLY A 209 0.75 -13.91 10.25
N ILE A 210 1.76 -13.37 9.58
CA ILE A 210 3.16 -13.81 9.58
C ILE A 210 4.01 -12.59 9.90
N GLU A 211 4.88 -12.70 10.92
CA GLU A 211 5.90 -11.70 11.17
C GLU A 211 7.20 -12.08 10.45
N MET A 212 7.78 -11.13 9.73
CA MET A 212 9.04 -11.25 9.00
C MET A 212 10.13 -10.44 9.72
N SER A 213 11.32 -11.02 9.81
CA SER A 213 12.50 -10.41 10.44
C SER A 213 12.95 -9.08 9.84
N THR A 214 12.63 -8.83 8.57
CA THR A 214 12.91 -7.57 7.88
C THR A 214 11.64 -6.71 7.78
N PRO A 215 11.75 -5.38 7.83
CA PRO A 215 10.59 -4.49 7.80
C PRO A 215 9.89 -4.49 6.44
N GLY A 216 8.61 -4.12 6.44
CA GLY A 216 7.97 -3.62 5.23
C GLY A 216 8.38 -2.16 4.95
N LEU A 217 8.45 -1.79 3.69
CA LEU A 217 8.68 -0.41 3.25
C LEU A 217 7.37 0.23 2.79
N ARG A 218 7.23 1.56 2.94
CA ARG A 218 6.10 2.29 2.34
C ARG A 218 6.14 2.05 0.82
N GLY A 219 5.00 1.65 0.25
CA GLY A 219 4.90 1.19 -1.15
C GLY A 219 4.80 -0.32 -1.32
N GLN A 220 5.20 -1.11 -0.32
CA GLN A 220 5.09 -2.58 -0.33
C GLN A 220 3.74 -3.11 0.18
N SER A 221 2.89 -2.24 0.74
CA SER A 221 1.56 -2.64 1.21
C SER A 221 0.74 -3.24 0.06
N GLY A 222 0.32 -4.49 0.24
CA GLY A 222 -0.37 -5.30 -0.75
C GLY A 222 0.54 -6.15 -1.63
N GLY A 223 1.86 -6.13 -1.40
CA GLY A 223 2.83 -6.95 -2.12
C GLY A 223 2.82 -8.42 -1.69
N PRO A 224 3.04 -9.38 -2.61
CA PRO A 224 3.07 -10.81 -2.26
C PRO A 224 4.28 -11.16 -1.41
N LEU A 225 4.09 -12.08 -0.46
CA LEU A 225 5.16 -12.80 0.26
C LEU A 225 5.28 -14.21 -0.35
N PHE A 226 6.45 -14.61 -0.81
CA PHE A 226 6.65 -15.82 -1.61
C PHE A 226 7.97 -16.54 -1.34
N ASP A 227 8.05 -17.80 -1.75
CA ASP A 227 9.25 -18.64 -1.63
C ASP A 227 10.15 -18.57 -2.88
N ARG A 228 11.17 -19.43 -2.94
CA ARG A 228 12.10 -19.50 -4.07
C ARG A 228 11.48 -19.96 -5.39
N LYS A 229 10.24 -20.45 -5.38
CA LYS A 229 9.48 -20.90 -6.57
C LYS A 229 8.41 -19.88 -7.01
N GLY A 230 8.26 -18.79 -6.24
CA GLY A 230 7.20 -17.80 -6.45
C GLY A 230 5.84 -18.25 -5.93
N THR A 231 5.78 -19.26 -5.07
CA THR A 231 4.55 -19.70 -4.39
C THR A 231 4.21 -18.71 -3.28
N ILE A 232 2.96 -18.26 -3.20
CA ILE A 232 2.53 -17.20 -2.29
C ILE A 232 2.19 -17.76 -0.89
N TYR A 233 2.88 -17.24 0.12
CA TYR A 233 2.72 -17.55 1.55
C TYR A 233 1.91 -16.48 2.30
N GLY A 234 1.73 -15.31 1.71
CA GLY A 234 0.98 -14.22 2.32
C GLY A 234 1.08 -12.92 1.54
N MET A 235 0.75 -11.82 2.21
CA MET A 235 0.78 -10.48 1.62
C MET A 235 1.27 -9.45 2.64
N GLN A 236 2.25 -8.65 2.28
CA GLN A 236 2.79 -7.58 3.11
C GLN A 236 1.71 -6.56 3.47
N SER A 237 1.53 -6.27 4.76
CA SER A 237 0.51 -5.32 5.26
C SER A 237 1.14 -4.11 5.95
N SER A 238 1.89 -4.34 7.01
CA SER A 238 2.39 -3.27 7.89
C SER A 238 3.81 -3.56 8.41
N THR A 239 4.36 -2.60 9.13
CA THR A 239 5.63 -2.75 9.86
C THR A 239 5.38 -2.46 11.32
N ARG A 240 5.91 -3.33 12.19
CA ARG A 240 5.87 -3.17 13.65
C ARG A 240 7.24 -2.70 14.12
N HIS A 241 7.24 -1.69 14.98
CA HIS A 241 8.42 -1.10 15.58
C HIS A 241 8.53 -1.60 17.03
N LEU A 242 9.57 -2.40 17.32
CA LEU A 242 9.80 -3.02 18.62
C LEU A 242 10.93 -2.28 19.34
N HIS A 243 10.60 -1.61 20.44
CA HIS A 243 11.59 -0.99 21.31
C HIS A 243 12.50 -2.06 21.93
N LEU A 244 13.82 -1.89 21.85
CA LEU A 244 14.76 -2.93 22.27
C LEU A 244 15.14 -2.88 23.76
N GLY A 245 14.85 -1.78 24.44
CA GLY A 245 14.93 -1.69 25.91
C GLY A 245 16.35 -1.48 26.47
N PHE A 246 17.34 -1.20 25.63
CA PHE A 246 18.71 -0.89 26.04
C PHE A 246 19.13 0.53 25.63
N ASP A 247 18.30 1.49 26.04
CA ASP A 247 18.46 2.90 25.73
C ASP A 247 19.78 3.45 26.26
N GLN A 248 20.44 4.24 25.43
CA GLN A 248 21.61 5.00 25.84
C GLN A 248 21.13 6.43 26.04
N VAL A 249 21.20 6.94 27.27
CA VAL A 249 20.79 8.33 27.58
C VAL A 249 22.02 9.10 28.02
N ASN A 250 22.29 10.21 27.34
CA ASN A 250 23.43 11.10 27.63
C ASN A 250 24.79 10.37 27.70
N ARG A 251 24.97 9.31 26.90
CA ARG A 251 26.22 8.54 26.88
C ARG A 251 27.30 9.38 26.21
N GLU A 252 28.45 9.51 26.86
CA GLU A 252 29.61 10.14 26.24
C GLU A 252 30.22 9.21 25.19
N VAL A 253 30.34 9.73 23.96
CA VAL A 253 31.01 9.08 22.83
C VAL A 253 32.00 10.06 22.21
N ILE A 254 33.05 9.52 21.58
CA ILE A 254 33.95 10.32 20.76
C ILE A 254 33.49 10.19 19.32
N THR A 255 33.15 11.32 18.69
CA THR A 255 32.77 11.38 17.28
C THR A 255 33.50 12.56 16.66
N ASP A 256 34.20 12.32 15.54
CA ASP A 256 35.03 13.31 14.86
C ASP A 256 36.08 13.95 15.78
N GLY A 257 36.68 13.16 16.69
CA GLY A 257 37.71 13.63 17.65
C GLY A 257 37.17 14.45 18.82
N HIS A 258 35.87 14.74 18.89
CA HIS A 258 35.24 15.50 19.96
C HIS A 258 34.39 14.61 20.87
N ARG A 259 34.43 14.89 22.19
CA ARG A 259 33.50 14.29 23.15
C ARG A 259 32.11 14.88 22.94
N LYS A 260 31.11 14.03 22.67
CA LYS A 260 29.71 14.41 22.56
C LYS A 260 28.86 13.50 23.44
N LYS A 261 27.78 14.05 24.01
CA LYS A 261 26.74 13.25 24.66
C LYS A 261 25.69 12.91 23.62
N VAL A 262 25.41 11.62 23.47
CA VAL A 262 24.39 11.12 22.54
C VAL A 262 23.34 10.34 23.31
N SER A 263 22.11 10.42 22.82
CA SER A 263 21.02 9.56 23.26
C SER A 263 20.56 8.72 22.06
N ASN A 264 20.40 7.41 22.27
CA ASN A 264 19.96 6.46 21.26
C ASN A 264 18.89 5.53 21.86
N TYR A 265 17.75 5.46 21.19
CA TYR A 265 16.59 4.64 21.54
C TYR A 265 16.36 3.62 20.41
N PRO A 266 16.98 2.44 20.49
CA PRO A 266 17.02 1.52 19.36
C PRO A 266 15.69 0.77 19.19
N PHE A 267 15.21 0.72 17.95
CA PHE A 267 14.02 -0.04 17.54
C PHE A 267 14.39 -1.11 16.51
N LEU A 268 13.82 -2.31 16.67
CA LEU A 268 13.80 -3.34 15.63
C LEU A 268 12.52 -3.23 14.81
N ASN A 269 12.66 -3.16 13.49
CA ASN A 269 11.54 -3.02 12.57
C ASN A 269 11.28 -4.37 11.90
N VAL A 270 10.10 -4.94 12.14
CA VAL A 270 9.69 -6.23 11.59
C VAL A 270 8.45 -6.07 10.72
N GLY A 271 8.38 -6.78 9.61
CA GLY A 271 7.21 -6.72 8.73
C GLY A 271 6.10 -7.64 9.21
N GLN A 272 4.85 -7.24 9.00
CA GLN A 272 3.68 -8.07 9.25
C GLN A 272 2.96 -8.32 7.93
N CYS A 273 2.68 -9.59 7.66
CA CYS A 273 1.99 -10.05 6.47
C CYS A 273 0.67 -10.72 6.86
N VAL A 274 -0.35 -10.57 6.01
CA VAL A 274 -1.57 -11.37 6.07
C VAL A 274 -1.24 -12.80 5.65
N HIS A 275 -1.72 -13.78 6.41
CA HIS A 275 -1.45 -15.20 6.17
C HIS A 275 -2.17 -15.73 4.92
N VAL A 276 -1.56 -16.67 4.17
CA VAL A 276 -2.13 -17.24 2.94
C VAL A 276 -3.55 -17.78 3.12
N ASP A 277 -3.84 -18.47 4.22
CA ASP A 277 -5.17 -19.04 4.45
C ASP A 277 -6.27 -17.98 4.59
N VAL A 278 -5.96 -16.83 5.19
CA VAL A 278 -6.89 -15.70 5.25
C VAL A 278 -7.23 -15.21 3.85
N ILE A 279 -6.22 -15.12 2.97
CA ILE A 279 -6.41 -14.70 1.58
C ILE A 279 -7.27 -15.72 0.83
N LYS A 280 -6.92 -17.01 0.91
CA LYS A 280 -7.66 -18.10 0.25
C LYS A 280 -9.10 -18.17 0.75
N GLN A 281 -9.32 -18.05 2.07
CA GLN A 281 -10.66 -18.05 2.65
C GLN A 281 -11.50 -16.90 2.09
N PHE A 282 -10.96 -15.67 2.06
CA PHE A 282 -11.69 -14.52 1.54
C PHE A 282 -12.03 -14.64 0.05
N LEU A 283 -11.12 -15.21 -0.75
CA LEU A 283 -11.38 -15.51 -2.15
C LEU A 283 -12.51 -16.53 -2.33
N ARG A 284 -12.53 -17.61 -1.51
CA ARG A 284 -13.63 -18.60 -1.50
C ARG A 284 -14.96 -17.98 -1.09
N GLU A 285 -14.98 -17.17 -0.04
CA GLU A 285 -16.17 -16.46 0.44
C GLU A 285 -16.78 -15.54 -0.63
N LYS A 286 -15.94 -15.00 -1.53
CA LYS A 286 -16.37 -14.14 -2.64
C LYS A 286 -16.58 -14.89 -3.95
N ASN A 287 -16.48 -16.23 -3.94
CA ASN A 287 -16.61 -17.09 -5.12
C ASN A 287 -15.64 -16.70 -6.25
N ILE A 288 -14.39 -16.39 -5.89
CA ILE A 288 -13.35 -15.99 -6.84
C ILE A 288 -12.40 -17.16 -7.08
N THR A 289 -12.17 -17.49 -8.35
CA THR A 289 -11.20 -18.50 -8.76
C THR A 289 -9.77 -18.08 -8.42
N PHE A 290 -9.00 -19.00 -7.85
CA PHE A 290 -7.57 -18.85 -7.60
C PHE A 290 -6.88 -20.21 -7.71
N PHE A 291 -5.55 -20.19 -7.75
CA PHE A 291 -4.74 -21.38 -7.97
C PHE A 291 -3.86 -21.67 -6.76
N GLU A 292 -3.64 -22.96 -6.48
CA GLU A 292 -2.76 -23.43 -5.41
C GLU A 292 -1.54 -24.15 -6.01
N ALA A 293 -0.44 -24.18 -5.27
CA ALA A 293 0.77 -24.92 -5.60
C ALA A 293 1.23 -25.75 -4.39
N ASP A 294 1.70 -26.96 -4.68
CA ASP A 294 2.35 -27.84 -3.70
C ASP A 294 3.84 -27.47 -3.58
N GLU A 295 4.46 -27.73 -2.42
CA GLU A 295 5.91 -27.45 -2.24
C GLU A 295 6.80 -28.37 -3.09
N THR A 296 6.28 -29.54 -3.51
CA THR A 296 7.05 -30.61 -4.17
C THR A 296 7.08 -30.52 -5.70
N GLU A 297 6.26 -29.67 -6.31
CA GLU A 297 6.30 -29.36 -7.75
C GLU A 297 7.13 -28.09 -8.03
#